data_AF-A0A7C7JBK8-F1
#
_entry.id   AF-A0A7C7JBK8-F1
#
_cell.length_a   1.000
_cell.length_b   1.000
_cell.length_c   1.000
_cell.angle_alpha   90.00
_cell.angle_beta   90.00
_cell.angle_gamma   90.00
#
_symmetry.space_group_name_H-M   'P 1'
#
loop_
_entity.id
_entity.type
_entity.pdbx_description
1 polymer ?
#
loop_
_entity_poly.entity_id
_entity_poly.type
_entity_poly.pdbx_seq_one_letter_code
_entity_poly.pdbx_strand_id
1 'polypeptide(L)' 'MKIYLVGGAVRDTLLGIPVKERDWVVVGSTPEEMIDLGYKQVGTDFPVFL' A
#
# COMPACT_ATOMS: atom_id res chain seq x y z
N MET A 1 -10.80 -2.94 -7.79
CA MET A 1 -9.97 -2.49 -6.66
C MET A 1 -10.16 -1.00 -6.38
N LYS A 2 -10.05 -0.58 -5.12
CA LYS A 2 -9.82 0.81 -4.72
C LYS A 2 -8.47 0.90 -4.02
N ILE A 3 -7.70 1.95 -4.30
CA ILE A 3 -6.34 2.13 -3.79
C ILE A 3 -6.32 3.39 -2.94
N TYR A 4 -5.87 3.29 -1.69
CA TYR A 4 -5.80 4.41 -0.76
C TYR A 4 -4.37 4.65 -0.32
N LEU A 5 -3.93 5.91 -0.40
CA LEU A 5 -2.71 6.35 0.25
C LEU A 5 -2.97 6.35 1.76
N VAL A 6 -2.08 5.73 2.53
CA VAL A 6 -2.24 5.63 3.98
C VAL A 6 -0.98 6.07 4.71
N GLY A 7 -1.01 6.02 6.04
CA GLY A 7 0.18 6.09 6.88
C GLY A 7 0.89 7.45 6.85
N GLY A 8 2.23 7.37 6.86
CA GLY A 8 3.11 8.53 7.01
C GLY A 8 2.91 9.59 5.94
N ALA A 9 2.67 9.18 4.69
CA ALA A 9 2.44 10.11 3.59
C ALA A 9 1.22 11.03 3.80
N VAL A 10 0.12 10.48 4.32
CA VAL A 10 -1.09 11.26 4.61
C VAL A 10 -0.84 12.22 5.76
N ARG A 11 -0.26 11.72 6.86
CA ARG A 11 0.09 12.54 8.03
C ARG A 11 1.02 13.68 7.64
N ASP A 12 2.10 13.39 6.92
CA ASP A 12 3.14 14.36 6.59
C ASP A 12 2.60 15.44 5.66
N THR A 13 1.73 15.06 4.71
CA THR A 13 1.00 16.00 3.85
C THR A 13 0.11 16.94 4.68
N LEU A 14 -0.65 16.40 5.64
CA LEU A 14 -1.55 17.19 6.49
C LEU A 14 -0.78 18.11 7.45
N LEU A 15 0.41 17.71 7.89
CA LEU A 15 1.28 18.50 8.74
C LEU A 15 2.18 19.48 7.96
N GLY A 16 2.15 19.43 6.61
CA GLY A 16 2.98 20.30 5.77
C GLY A 16 4.48 19.99 5.83
N ILE A 17 4.87 18.77 6.20
CA ILE A 17 6.28 18.34 6.25
C ILE A 17 6.62 17.43 5.05
N PRO A 18 7.90 17.32 4.65
CA PRO A 18 8.29 16.50 3.50
C PRO A 18 7.93 15.02 3.68
N VAL A 19 7.18 14.46 2.72
CA VAL A 19 6.83 13.04 2.67
C VAL A 19 8.05 12.20 2.31
N LYS A 20 8.38 11.21 3.15
CA LYS A 20 9.56 10.33 2.95
C LYS A 20 9.24 9.06 2.14
N GLU A 21 8.12 8.42 2.44
CA GLU A 21 7.67 7.16 1.82
C GLU A 21 6.16 7.20 1.58
N ARG A 22 5.66 6.29 0.75
CA ARG A 22 4.23 6.17 0.43
C ARG A 22 3.80 4.72 0.48
N ASP A 23 2.95 4.42 1.46
CA ASP A 23 2.29 3.13 1.58
C ASP A 23 0.87 3.21 1.03
N TRP A 24 0.45 2.12 0.40
CA TRP A 24 -0.86 2.00 -0.24
C TRP A 24 -1.61 0.80 0.29
N VAL A 25 -2.91 0.97 0.52
CA VAL A 25 -3.82 -0.13 0.84
C VAL A 25 -4.77 -0.32 -0.33
N VAL A 26 -4.77 -1.54 -0.86
CA VAL A 26 -5.69 -1.97 -1.92
C VAL A 26 -6.86 -2.71 -1.27
N VAL A 27 -8.09 -2.28 -1.54
CA VAL A 27 -9.31 -2.95 -1.09
C VAL A 27 -10.18 -3.37 -2.25
N GLY A 28 -11.02 -4.39 -2.03
CA GLY A 28 -11.83 -4.99 -3.09
C GLY A 28 -10.95 -5.61 -4.18
N SER A 29 -9.89 -6.29 -3.75
CA SER A 29 -8.99 -7.13 -4.54
C SER A 29 -8.56 -8.33 -3.70
N THR A 30 -8.00 -9.36 -4.33
CA THR A 30 -7.42 -10.54 -3.64
C THR A 30 -5.89 -10.61 -3.81
N PRO A 31 -5.19 -11.35 -2.94
CA PRO A 31 -3.75 -11.58 -3.10
C PRO A 31 -3.36 -12.17 -4.47
N GLU A 32 -4.16 -13.07 -5.01
CA GLU A 32 -3.94 -13.69 -6.32
C GLU A 32 -3.99 -12.65 -7.44
N GLU A 33 -4.97 -11.75 -7.41
CA GLU A 33 -5.05 -10.65 -8.37
C GLU A 33 -3.80 -9.74 -8.29
N MET A 34 -3.28 -9.50 -7.09
CA MET A 34 -2.04 -8.72 -6.91
C MET A 34 -0.81 -9.45 -7.50
N ILE A 35 -0.74 -10.77 -7.35
CA ILE A 35 0.33 -11.60 -7.94
C ILE A 35 0.21 -11.62 -9.48
N ASP A 36 -1.00 -11.75 -10.01
CA ASP A 36 -1.26 -11.72 -11.46
C ASP A 36 -0.91 -10.36 -12.08
N LEU A 37 -1.04 -9.28 -11.30
CA LEU A 37 -0.57 -7.93 -11.66
C LEU A 37 0.97 -7.79 -11.59
N GLY A 38 1.68 -8.82 -11.13
CA GLY A 38 3.14 -8.87 -11.08
C GLY A 38 3.76 -8.37 -9.78
N TYR A 39 2.96 -8.10 -8.74
CA TYR A 39 3.49 -7.71 -7.44
C TYR A 39 4.06 -8.91 -6.68
N LYS A 40 5.12 -8.67 -5.91
CA LYS A 40 5.77 -9.71 -5.12
C LYS A 40 5.30 -9.66 -3.67
N GLN A 41 4.63 -10.72 -3.22
CA GLN A 41 4.26 -10.84 -1.81
C GLN A 41 5.51 -10.96 -0.91
N VAL A 42 5.50 -10.23 0.19
CA VAL A 42 6.50 -10.27 1.25
C VAL A 42 5.83 -10.47 2.61
N GLY A 43 6.47 -11.22 3.50
CA GLY A 43 5.91 -11.58 4.81
C GLY A 43 4.88 -12.73 4.75
N THR A 44 4.43 -13.19 5.92
CA THR A 44 3.59 -14.39 6.06
C THR A 44 2.20 -14.13 6.63
N ASP A 45 2.06 -13.12 7.50
CA ASP A 45 0.86 -13.00 8.35
C ASP A 45 -0.18 -12.03 7.78
N PHE A 46 0.27 -11.07 6.96
CA PHE A 46 -0.58 -10.12 6.25
C PHE A 46 -0.05 -9.96 4.82
N PRO A 47 -0.91 -9.96 3.79
CA PRO A 47 -0.47 -9.84 2.41
C PRO A 47 0.06 -8.42 2.16
N VAL A 48 1.39 -8.30 2.20
CA VAL A 48 2.14 -7.10 1.82
C VAL A 48 2.82 -7.38 0.50
N PHE A 49 2.84 -6.38 -0.38
CA PHE A 49 3.35 -6.50 -1.73
C PHE A 49 4.39 -5.42 -2.01
N LEU A 50 5.44 -5.77 -2.76
CA LEU A 50 6.40 -4.87 -3.38
C LEU A 50 6.18 -4.80 -4.88
#